data_AF-D8SS73-F1
#
_entry.id   AF-D8SS73-F1
#
_cell.length_a   1.000
_cell.length_b   1.000
_cell.length_c   1.000
_cell.angle_alpha   90.00
_cell.angle_beta   90.00
_cell.angle_gamma   90.00
#
_symmetry.space_group_name_H-M   'P 1'
#
loop_
_entity.id
_entity.type
_entity.pdbx_description
1 polymer ?
#
loop_
_entity_poly.entity_id
_entity_poly.type
_entity_poly.pdbx_seq_one_letter_code
_entity_poly.pdbx_strand_id
1 'polypeptide(L)' 'GARTVFLRVREHPVTGPYVEGLLWKEVTTWSDMEKCLRIGSLNRITGDTQLYKNSSRSHTLFTIKIIRVRS' A
#
# COMPACT_ATOMS: atom_id res chain seq x y z
N GLY A 1 -3.19 -6.17 20.81
CA GLY A 1 -3.54 -6.69 19.48
C GLY A 1 -3.63 -5.54 18.50
N ALA A 2 -2.96 -5.61 17.36
CA ALA A 2 -2.98 -4.55 16.36
C ALA A 2 -4.41 -4.38 15.79
N ARG A 3 -4.98 -3.18 15.91
CA ARG A 3 -6.28 -2.87 15.29
C ARG A 3 -6.10 -2.83 13.78
N THR A 4 -6.90 -3.61 13.07
CA THR A 4 -6.99 -3.52 11.61
C THR A 4 -7.69 -2.21 11.26
N VAL A 5 -7.00 -1.31 10.56
CA VAL A 5 -7.58 -0.05 10.09
C VAL A 5 -8.06 -0.27 8.66
N PHE A 6 -9.37 -0.15 8.45
CA PHE A 6 -9.96 -0.16 7.12
C PHE A 6 -9.94 1.27 6.55
N LEU A 7 -9.22 1.48 5.45
CA LEU A 7 -9.24 2.75 4.72
C LEU A 7 -10.50 2.85 3.85
N ARG A 8 -11.01 4.07 3.67
CA ARG A 8 -12.25 4.32 2.92
C ARG A 8 -11.93 4.83 1.52
N VAL A 9 -12.70 4.40 0.53
CA VAL A 9 -12.66 4.99 -0.82
C VAL A 9 -13.62 6.19 -0.86
N ARG A 10 -13.17 7.29 -1.48
CA ARG A 10 -13.92 8.54 -1.67
C ARG A 10 -13.75 9.07 -3.08
N GLU A 11 -14.60 10.00 -3.47
CA GLU A 11 -14.56 10.67 -4.78
C GLU A 11 -14.16 12.15 -4.61
N HIS A 12 -13.15 12.61 -5.34
CA HIS A 12 -12.81 14.04 -5.42
C HIS A 12 -13.43 14.63 -6.71
N PRO A 13 -14.08 15.80 -6.66
CA PRO A 13 -14.86 16.35 -7.79
C PRO A 13 -14.07 16.57 -9.08
N VAL A 14 -12.73 16.65 -9.00
CA VAL A 14 -11.86 16.89 -10.16
C VAL A 14 -10.97 15.69 -10.49
N THR A 15 -10.51 14.93 -9.50
CA THR A 15 -9.45 13.93 -9.69
C THR A 15 -9.94 12.48 -9.57
N GLY A 16 -11.24 12.30 -9.32
CA GLY A 16 -11.85 10.98 -9.25
C GLY A 16 -11.63 10.25 -7.93
N PRO A 17 -11.71 8.91 -7.93
CA PRO A 17 -11.68 8.10 -6.72
C PRO A 17 -10.29 8.07 -6.06
N TYR A 18 -10.26 8.10 -4.73
CA TYR A 18 -9.04 8.00 -3.93
C TYR A 18 -9.29 7.26 -2.60
N VAL A 19 -8.21 6.78 -1.98
CA VAL A 19 -8.26 6.12 -0.67
C VAL A 19 -7.91 7.14 0.41
N GLU A 20 -8.89 7.48 1.25
CA GLU A 20 -8.71 8.40 2.38
C GLU A 20 -7.77 7.78 3.42
N GLY A 21 -6.75 8.54 3.84
CA GLY A 21 -5.76 8.10 4.82
C GLY A 21 -4.65 7.22 4.25
N LEU A 22 -4.62 6.99 2.92
CA LEU A 22 -3.49 6.32 2.27
C LEU A 22 -2.24 7.20 2.35
N LEU A 23 -1.19 6.65 2.95
CA LEU A 23 0.10 7.32 3.09
C LEU A 23 0.92 7.17 1.81
N TRP A 24 1.51 8.26 1.36
CA TRP A 24 2.51 8.27 0.30
C TRP A 24 3.89 8.43 0.92
N LYS A 25 4.85 7.64 0.46
CA LYS A 25 6.24 7.76 0.86
C LYS A 25 7.08 8.14 -0.36
N GLU A 26 7.75 9.28 -0.25
CA GLU A 26 8.70 9.72 -1.26
C GLU A 26 9.92 8.78 -1.28
N VAL A 27 10.36 8.43 -2.49
CA VAL A 27 11.53 7.58 -2.73
C VAL A 27 12.32 8.18 -3.88
N THR A 28 13.64 8.28 -3.73
CA THR A 28 14.55 8.81 -4.76
C THR A 28 15.55 7.76 -5.23
N THR A 29 15.69 6.65 -4.51
CA THR A 29 16.59 5.56 -4.84
C THR A 29 15.88 4.20 -4.83
N TRP A 30 16.48 3.22 -5.51
CA TRP A 30 16.03 1.83 -5.46
C TRP A 30 16.01 1.27 -4.02
N SER A 31 17.01 1.61 -3.20
CA SER A 31 17.08 1.12 -1.82
C SER A 31 15.91 1.62 -0.98
N ASP A 32 15.47 2.86 -1.18
CA ASP A 32 14.30 3.39 -0.47
C ASP A 32 13.01 2.66 -0.86
N MET A 33 12.91 2.34 -2.16
CA MET A 33 11.81 1.56 -2.70
C MET A 33 11.76 0.14 -2.11
N GLU A 34 12.90 -0.56 -2.08
CA GLU A 34 13.02 -1.90 -1.51
C GLU A 34 12.63 -1.91 -0.02
N LYS A 35 13.07 -0.91 0.75
CA LYS A 35 12.66 -0.75 2.16
C LYS A 35 11.15 -0.60 2.30
N CYS A 36 10.50 0.17 1.42
CA CYS A 36 9.04 0.34 1.44
C CYS A 36 8.31 -0.98 1.16
N LEU A 37 8.76 -1.73 0.16
CA LEU A 37 8.21 -3.05 -0.17
C LEU A 37 8.34 -4.03 1.00
N ARG A 38 9.51 -4.06 1.65
CA ARG A 38 9.75 -4.92 2.82
C ARG A 38 8.82 -4.56 3.98
N ILE A 39 8.69 -3.28 4.31
CA ILE A 39 7.79 -2.83 5.38
C ILE A 39 6.33 -3.17 5.04
N GLY A 40 5.88 -2.92 3.81
CA GLY A 40 4.53 -3.26 3.37
C GLY A 40 4.25 -4.77 3.43
N SER A 41 5.23 -5.60 3.06
CA SER A 41 5.13 -7.06 3.15
C SER A 41 5.02 -7.55 4.59
N LEU A 42 5.78 -6.97 5.53
CA LEU A 42 5.73 -7.29 6.96
C LEU A 42 4.40 -6.88 7.61
N ASN A 43 3.83 -5.74 7.20
CA ASN A 43 2.55 -5.25 7.70
C ASN A 43 1.33 -5.91 7.03
N ARG A 44 1.56 -6.78 6.03
CA ARG A 44 0.48 -7.49 5.34
C ARG A 44 -0.18 -8.47 6.32
N ILE A 45 -1.48 -8.28 6.58
CA ILE A 45 -2.29 -9.23 7.34
C ILE A 45 -2.45 -10.50 6.49
N THR A 46 -1.67 -11.53 6.81
CA THR A 46 -1.87 -12.89 6.31
C THR A 46 -2.74 -13.63 7.31
N GLY A 47 -3.92 -14.11 6.88
CA GLY A 47 -4.77 -14.95 7.73
C GLY A 47 -4.01 -16.20 8.19
N ASP A 48 -4.08 -16.50 9.49
CA ASP A 48 -3.34 -17.57 10.15
C ASP A 48 -4.06 -18.93 10.00
N THR A 49 -4.17 -19.42 8.76
CA THR A 49 -4.63 -20.78 8.49
C THR A 49 -3.46 -21.61 7.96
N GLN A 50 -3.02 -22.57 8.77
CA GLN A 50 -1.83 -23.42 8.62
C GLN A 50 -1.72 -24.23 7.30
N LEU A 51 -2.62 -24.07 6.34
CA LEU A 51 -2.71 -24.93 5.15
C LEU A 51 -2.50 -24.23 3.80
N TYR A 52 -2.56 -22.89 3.72
CA TYR A 52 -2.36 -22.17 2.45
C TYR A 52 -1.47 -20.95 2.67
N LYS A 53 -0.16 -21.22 2.81
CA LYS A 53 0.88 -20.21 3.05
C LYS A 53 0.94 -19.07 2.02
N ASN A 54 0.21 -19.16 0.90
CA ASN A 54 0.08 -18.09 -0.08
C ASN A 54 -1.32 -18.12 -0.72
N SER A 55 -1.99 -16.96 -0.72
CA SER A 55 -3.28 -16.65 -1.38
C SER A 55 -4.51 -17.36 -0.79
N SER A 56 -5.58 -16.63 -0.43
CA SER A 56 -6.69 -16.53 -1.38
C SER A 56 -7.70 -15.41 -1.10
N ARG A 57 -7.51 -14.55 -0.08
CA ARG A 57 -8.51 -13.51 0.25
C ARG A 57 -7.96 -12.10 0.47
N SER A 58 -6.66 -11.88 0.28
CA SER A 58 -6.02 -10.57 0.48
C SER A 58 -5.42 -10.09 -0.84
N HIS A 59 -6.16 -9.27 -1.59
CA HIS A 59 -5.59 -8.54 -2.72
C HIS A 59 -4.63 -7.47 -2.19
N THR A 60 -3.40 -7.44 -2.70
CA THR A 60 -2.43 -6.38 -2.36
C THR A 60 -2.32 -5.44 -3.54
N LEU A 61 -2.59 -4.15 -3.31
CA LEU A 61 -2.35 -3.10 -4.28
C LEU A 61 -1.09 -2.35 -3.88
N PHE A 62 -0.15 -2.21 -4.81
CA PHE A 62 1.04 -1.40 -4.63
C PHE A 62 1.13 -0.39 -5.77
N THR A 63 1.16 0.89 -5.43
CA THR A 63 1.04 1.99 -6.40
C THR A 63 2.27 2.88 -6.36
N ILE A 64 2.83 3.17 -7.54
CA ILE A 64 3.94 4.10 -7.71
C ILE A 64 3.44 5.31 -8.50
N LYS A 65 3.66 6.51 -7.97
CA LYS A 65 3.44 7.76 -8.69
C LYS A 65 4.77 8.34 -9.12
N ILE A 66 5.06 8.28 -10.41
CA ILE A 66 6.28 8.88 -10.97
C ILE A 66 6.01 10.36 -11.22
N ILE A 67 6.76 11.22 -10.54
CA ILE A 67 6.74 12.67 -10.76
C ILE A 67 8.06 13.11 -11.39
N ARG A 68 7.99 13.95 -12.42
CA ARG A 68 9.16 14.63 -12.97
C ARG A 68 9.09 16.09 -12.54
N VAL A 69 10.02 16.49 -11.68
CA VAL A 69 10.23 17.92 -11.39
C VAL A 69 11.03 18.50 -12.55
N ARG A 70 10.47 19.48 -13.26
CA ARG A 70 11.24 20.27 -14.24
C ARG A 70 11.89 21.41 -13.47
N SER A 71 13.22 21.43 -13.45
CA SER A 71 14.03 22.60 -13.07
C SER A 71 14.03 23.61 -14.21
#